data_AF-A0A8D0H2E0-F1
#
_entry.id   AF-A0A8D0H2E0-F1
#
_cell.length_a   1.000
_cell.length_b   1.000
_cell.length_c   1.000
_cell.angle_alpha   90.00
_cell.angle_beta   90.00
_cell.angle_gamma   90.00
#
_symmetry.space_group_name_H-M   'P 1'
#
loop_
_entity.id
_entity.type
_entity.pdbx_description
1 polymer ?
#
loop_
_entity_poly.entity_id
_entity_poly.type
_entity_poly.pdbx_seq_one_letter_code
_entity_poly.pdbx_strand_id
1 'polypeptide(L)'
;MDPGLWEVYEEAGVKGELGRLLGIFQQNQDWKHRTYVYVLTLSETLEDWEDSVNIGRKREWLKVEDAIKILQCHKPVKAEYLKKLKLGCPSPLPDNNCLYVTSAQTSGFPSTER
;
A
#
# COMPACT_ATOMS: atom_id res chain seq x y z
N MET A 1 1.75 13.09 -11.33
CA MET A 1 2.11 12.02 -10.38
C MET A 1 0.81 11.37 -9.93
N ASP A 2 0.74 10.04 -9.99
CA ASP A 2 -0.43 9.28 -9.54
C ASP A 2 -0.72 9.53 -8.04
N PRO A 3 -2.00 9.65 -7.63
CA PRO A 3 -2.37 9.89 -6.23
C PRO A 3 -1.76 8.88 -5.24
N GLY A 4 -1.64 7.61 -5.67
CA GLY A 4 -1.04 6.57 -4.85
C GLY A 4 0.47 6.72 -4.62
N LEU A 5 1.19 7.51 -5.43
CA LEU A 5 2.61 7.79 -5.21
C LEU A 5 2.80 8.92 -4.19
N TRP A 6 1.93 9.93 -4.20
CA TRP A 6 1.92 11.00 -3.20
C TRP A 6 1.60 10.48 -1.81
N GLU A 7 0.59 9.62 -1.68
CA GLU A 7 0.20 9.03 -0.39
C GLU A 7 1.36 8.25 0.25
N VAL A 8 2.14 7.53 -0.56
CA VAL A 8 3.31 6.77 -0.09
C VAL A 8 4.45 7.69 0.33
N TYR A 9 4.63 8.78 -0.40
CA TYR A 9 5.64 9.76 -0.12
C TYR A 9 5.38 10.46 1.22
N GLU A 10 4.14 10.88 1.46
CA GLU A 10 3.74 11.54 2.71
C GLU A 10 3.71 10.58 3.90
N GLU A 11 3.13 9.38 3.76
CA GLU A 11 2.94 8.46 4.89
C GLU A 11 4.21 7.68 5.27
N ALA A 12 5.03 7.33 4.28
CA ALA A 12 6.15 6.41 4.46
C ALA A 12 7.48 6.93 3.93
N GLY A 13 7.51 8.07 3.23
CA GLY A 13 8.75 8.67 2.74
C GLY A 13 9.48 7.79 1.73
N VAL A 14 8.77 6.99 0.93
CA VAL A 14 9.42 6.12 -0.05
C VAL A 14 9.04 6.53 -1.48
N LYS A 15 10.01 6.43 -2.38
CA LYS A 15 9.82 6.61 -3.83
C LYS A 15 10.14 5.32 -4.53
N GLY A 16 9.45 5.10 -5.64
CA GLY A 16 9.61 3.87 -6.39
C GLY A 16 8.81 3.89 -7.68
N GLU A 17 8.93 2.79 -8.39
CA GLU A 17 8.18 2.54 -9.60
C GLU A 17 6.90 1.78 -9.26
N LEU A 18 5.74 2.35 -9.63
CA LEU A 18 4.45 1.72 -9.46
C LEU A 18 4.38 0.49 -10.36
N GLY A 19 4.32 -0.68 -9.75
CA GLY A 19 4.19 -1.95 -10.44
C GLY A 19 2.72 -2.33 -10.67
N ARG A 20 2.46 -3.63 -10.67
CA ARG A 20 1.13 -4.18 -10.97
C ARG A 20 0.07 -3.80 -9.94
N LEU A 21 -1.18 -3.67 -10.39
CA LEU A 21 -2.35 -3.65 -9.52
C LEU A 21 -2.51 -5.03 -8.86
N LEU A 22 -2.46 -5.06 -7.54
CA LEU A 22 -2.66 -6.27 -6.74
C LEU A 22 -4.15 -6.63 -6.63
N GLY A 23 -5.00 -5.61 -6.55
CA GLY A 23 -6.44 -5.77 -6.55
C GLY A 23 -7.17 -4.54 -6.05
N ILE A 24 -8.48 -4.57 -6.20
CA ILE A 24 -9.40 -3.59 -5.63
C ILE A 24 -10.03 -4.25 -4.41
N PHE A 25 -9.91 -3.60 -3.27
CA PHE A 25 -10.46 -4.08 -2.01
C PHE A 25 -11.50 -3.10 -1.50
N GLN A 26 -12.53 -3.63 -0.87
CA GLN A 26 -13.62 -2.83 -0.32
C GLN A 26 -13.55 -2.90 1.20
N GLN A 27 -13.46 -1.74 1.84
CA GLN A 27 -13.33 -1.68 3.29
C GLN A 27 -14.72 -1.61 3.94
N ASN A 28 -15.16 -2.74 4.49
CA ASN A 28 -16.48 -2.93 5.11
C ASN A 28 -17.68 -2.57 4.19
N GLN A 29 -18.88 -2.84 4.69
CA GLN A 29 -20.18 -2.78 4.00
C GLN A 29 -20.60 -1.37 3.50
N ASP A 30 -19.66 -0.42 3.38
CA ASP A 30 -19.88 0.86 2.74
C ASP A 30 -19.53 0.75 1.25
N TRP A 31 -20.54 0.88 0.39
CA TRP A 31 -20.40 0.82 -1.07
C TRP A 31 -19.52 1.93 -1.68
N LYS A 32 -19.05 2.90 -0.88
CA LYS A 32 -18.35 4.10 -1.35
C LYS A 32 -16.82 4.03 -1.31
N HIS A 33 -16.20 3.17 -0.50
CA HIS A 33 -14.75 3.17 -0.34
C HIS A 33 -14.11 1.95 -1.05
N ARG A 34 -13.73 2.16 -2.31
CA ARG A 34 -12.90 1.22 -3.07
C ARG A 34 -11.45 1.62 -2.93
N THR A 35 -10.65 0.67 -2.49
CA THR A 35 -9.23 0.84 -2.23
C THR A 35 -8.45 0.10 -3.30
N TYR A 36 -7.74 0.85 -4.13
CA TYR A 36 -6.90 0.29 -5.18
C TYR A 36 -5.53 0.01 -4.61
N VAL A 37 -5.14 -1.25 -4.61
CA VAL A 37 -3.89 -1.69 -3.99
C VAL A 37 -2.89 -2.05 -5.07
N TYR A 38 -1.74 -1.39 -5.06
CA TYR A 38 -0.67 -1.57 -6.02
C TYR A 38 0.58 -2.11 -5.33
N VAL A 39 1.39 -2.84 -6.10
CA VAL A 39 2.74 -3.24 -5.70
C VAL A 39 3.71 -2.16 -6.17
N LEU A 40 4.42 -1.52 -5.25
CA LEU A 40 5.43 -0.51 -5.55
C LEU A 40 6.81 -1.14 -5.37
N THR A 41 7.65 -1.08 -6.41
CA THR A 41 9.06 -1.47 -6.31
C THR A 41 9.84 -0.24 -5.87
N LEU A 42 10.47 -0.31 -4.70
CA LEU A 42 11.15 0.85 -4.15
C LEU A 42 12.50 1.09 -4.80
N SER A 43 12.75 2.35 -5.11
CA SER A 43 14.04 2.83 -5.61
C SER A 43 14.76 3.67 -4.57
N GLU A 44 14.02 4.45 -3.77
CA GLU A 44 14.59 5.38 -2.78
C GLU A 44 13.76 5.40 -1.50
N THR A 45 14.44 5.58 -0.37
CA THR A 45 13.81 5.75 0.94
C THR A 45 14.37 7.00 1.61
N LEU A 46 13.51 7.94 2.01
CA LEU A 46 13.89 9.14 2.74
C LEU A 46 14.00 8.85 4.23
N GLU A 47 15.07 9.29 4.89
CA GLU A 47 15.23 9.13 6.34
C GLU A 47 14.22 9.98 7.12
N ASP A 48 14.03 11.24 6.71
CA ASP A 48 13.01 12.15 7.23
C ASP A 48 11.89 12.31 6.21
N TRP A 49 10.64 12.07 6.63
CA TRP A 49 9.45 12.24 5.81
C TRP A 49 8.34 12.96 6.58
N GLU A 50 7.37 13.49 5.85
CA GLU A 50 6.39 14.45 6.37
C GLU A 50 5.63 13.91 7.59
N ASP A 51 5.06 12.71 7.54
CA ASP A 51 4.40 12.10 8.69
C ASP A 51 5.37 11.76 9.85
N SER A 52 6.64 11.45 9.57
CA SER A 52 7.60 11.22 10.65
C SER A 52 7.89 12.51 11.42
N VAL A 53 8.08 13.60 10.69
CA VAL A 53 8.42 14.91 11.26
C VAL A 53 7.21 15.56 11.92
N ASN A 54 6.03 15.50 11.29
CA ASN A 54 4.83 16.19 11.76
C ASN A 54 4.09 15.45 12.87
N ILE A 55 4.02 14.10 12.80
CA ILE A 55 3.22 13.30 13.73
C ILE A 55 4.00 12.15 14.40
N GLY A 56 5.30 12.02 14.15
CA GLY A 56 6.14 10.98 14.75
C GLY A 56 5.87 9.57 14.20
N ARG A 57 5.33 9.45 12.98
CA ARG A 57 5.05 8.14 12.37
C ARG A 57 6.35 7.37 12.15
N LYS A 58 6.30 6.06 12.43
CA LYS A 58 7.43 5.13 12.24
C LYS A 58 7.15 4.18 11.09
N ARG A 59 8.21 3.72 10.43
CA ARG A 59 8.16 2.67 9.40
C ARG A 59 9.17 1.58 9.73
N GLU A 60 8.85 0.34 9.38
CA GLU A 60 9.73 -0.81 9.58
C GLU A 60 9.57 -1.79 8.42
N TRP A 61 10.68 -2.40 8.00
CA TRP A 61 10.67 -3.49 7.03
C TRP A 61 10.26 -4.78 7.72
N LEU A 62 9.13 -5.34 7.30
CA LEU A 62 8.60 -6.59 7.83
C LEU A 62 8.52 -7.63 6.72
N LYS A 63 8.79 -8.89 7.08
CA LYS A 63 8.46 -10.02 6.20
C LYS A 63 6.95 -10.09 6.03
N VAL A 64 6.50 -10.52 4.85
CA VAL A 64 5.08 -10.55 4.50
C VAL A 64 4.27 -11.36 5.52
N GLU A 65 4.80 -12.49 6.00
CA GLU A 65 4.17 -13.35 6.99
C GLU A 65 3.96 -12.64 8.33
N ASP A 66 4.95 -11.87 8.78
CA ASP A 66 4.90 -11.18 10.06
C ASP A 66 4.04 -9.92 9.99
N ALA A 67 4.12 -9.20 8.86
CA ALA A 67 3.23 -8.08 8.56
C ALA A 67 1.75 -8.53 8.55
N ILE A 68 1.43 -9.69 7.97
CA ILE A 68 0.08 -10.26 8.01
C ILE A 68 -0.39 -10.47 9.46
N LYS A 69 0.45 -11.08 10.31
CA LYS A 69 0.10 -11.35 11.72
C LYS A 69 -0.20 -10.05 12.48
N ILE A 70 0.65 -9.03 12.33
CA ILE A 70 0.49 -7.74 13.01
C ILE A 70 -0.78 -7.04 12.49
N LEU A 71 -0.96 -6.98 11.17
CA LEU A 71 -2.11 -6.31 10.55
C LEU A 71 -3.43 -7.01 10.84
N GLN A 72 -3.44 -8.32 11.04
CA GLN A 72 -4.67 -9.07 11.29
C GLN A 72 -5.39 -8.62 12.57
N CYS A 73 -4.66 -8.13 13.58
CA CYS A 73 -5.25 -7.67 14.85
C CYS A 73 -5.91 -6.28 14.74
N HIS A 74 -5.37 -5.37 13.94
CA HIS A 74 -5.77 -3.95 13.96
C HIS A 74 -6.32 -3.43 12.61
N LYS A 75 -6.01 -4.10 11.50
CA LYS A 75 -6.31 -3.69 10.12
C LYS A 75 -6.51 -4.94 9.25
N PRO A 76 -7.55 -5.77 9.52
CA PRO A 76 -7.72 -7.07 8.86
C PRO A 76 -7.84 -6.97 7.34
N VAL A 77 -8.40 -5.88 6.82
CA VAL A 77 -8.50 -5.61 5.37
C VAL A 77 -7.11 -5.42 4.76
N LYS A 78 -6.19 -4.69 5.43
CA LYS A 78 -4.79 -4.57 4.96
C LYS A 78 -4.05 -5.91 5.01
N ALA A 79 -4.37 -6.78 5.97
CA ALA A 79 -3.82 -8.13 6.03
C ALA A 79 -4.27 -8.99 4.84
N GLU A 80 -5.49 -8.78 4.34
CA GLU A 80 -6.00 -9.46 3.13
C GLU A 80 -5.18 -9.10 1.89
N TYR A 81 -4.70 -7.86 1.79
CA TYR A 81 -3.87 -7.40 0.67
C TYR A 81 -2.60 -8.26 0.58
N LEU A 82 -1.91 -8.42 1.70
CA LEU A 82 -0.70 -9.21 1.80
C LEU A 82 -0.95 -10.71 1.58
N LYS A 83 -2.10 -11.23 2.05
CA LYS A 83 -2.51 -12.62 1.74
C LYS A 83 -2.71 -12.82 0.24
N LYS A 84 -3.34 -11.86 -0.45
CA LYS A 84 -3.52 -11.89 -1.91
C LYS A 84 -2.20 -11.77 -2.65
N LEU A 85 -1.25 -10.96 -2.15
CA LEU A 85 0.11 -10.88 -2.69
C LEU A 85 0.80 -12.24 -2.65
N LYS A 86 0.64 -12.97 -1.54
CA LYS A 86 1.23 -14.31 -1.36
C LYS A 86 0.54 -15.39 -2.22
N LEU A 87 -0.78 -15.32 -2.38
CA LEU A 87 -1.57 -16.29 -3.17
C LEU A 87 -1.45 -16.07 -4.70
N GLY A 88 -1.25 -14.82 -5.14
CA GLY A 88 -1.21 -14.46 -6.55
C GLY A 88 0.15 -14.68 -7.25
N CYS A 89 1.15 -15.21 -6.56
CA CYS A 89 2.49 -15.47 -7.11
C CYS A 89 2.88 -16.94 -6.90
N PRO A 90 2.87 -17.78 -7.95
CA PRO A 90 3.54 -19.08 -7.94
C PRO A 90 5.06 -18.97 -8.19
N SER A 91 5.58 -17.78 -8.54
CA SER A 91 7.00 -17.56 -8.80
C SER A 91 7.73 -17.05 -7.55
N PRO A 92 8.95 -17.56 -7.27
CA PRO A 92 9.77 -17.03 -6.19
C PRO A 92 10.08 -15.57 -6.50
N LEU A 93 9.53 -14.67 -5.69
CA LEU A 93 9.91 -13.26 -5.73
C LEU A 93 11.42 -13.21 -5.44
N PRO A 94 12.24 -12.48 -6.22
CA PRO A 94 13.64 -12.34 -5.90
C PRO A 94 13.76 -11.68 -4.51
N ASP A 95 14.44 -12.38 -3.61
CA ASP A 95 14.49 -12.16 -2.15
C ASP A 95 14.99 -10.76 -1.69
N ASN A 96 15.29 -9.85 -2.60
CA ASN A 96 16.00 -8.61 -2.31
C ASN A 96 15.30 -7.31 -2.77
N ASN A 97 14.13 -7.37 -3.40
CA ASN A 97 13.40 -6.14 -3.73
C ASN A 97 12.47 -5.74 -2.58
N CYS A 98 12.76 -4.58 -1.97
CA CYS A 98 11.88 -3.94 -1.00
C CYS A 98 10.55 -3.56 -1.69
N LEU A 99 9.52 -4.39 -1.51
CA LEU A 99 8.19 -4.17 -2.07
C LEU A 99 7.32 -3.44 -1.04
N TYR A 100 6.71 -2.34 -1.47
CA TYR A 100 5.74 -1.60 -0.67
C TYR A 100 4.34 -1.82 -1.22
N VAL A 101 3.38 -2.10 -0.34
CA VAL A 101 1.97 -2.26 -0.70
C VAL A 101 1.24 -1.01 -0.28
N THR A 102 0.86 -0.19 -1.26
CA THR A 102 0.11 1.06 -1.03
C THR A 102 -1.33 0.94 -1.49
N SER A 103 -2.18 1.75 -0.89
CA SER A 103 -3.62 1.76 -1.08
C SER A 103 -4.08 3.15 -1.47
N ALA A 104 -4.41 3.39 -2.73
CA ALA A 104 -5.00 4.66 -3.16
C ALA A 104 -6.51 4.61 -2.95
N GLN A 105 -7.06 5.55 -2.18
CA GLN A 105 -8.51 5.78 -2.09
C GLN A 105 -8.93 6.71 -3.22
N THR A 106 -9.84 6.26 -4.09
CA THR A 106 -10.48 7.19 -5.03
C THR A 106 -11.59 7.92 -4.26
N SER A 107 -11.28 9.05 -3.65
CA SER A 107 -12.33 9.99 -3.26
C SER A 107 -12.91 10.58 -4.55
N GLY A 108 -14.08 10.06 -4.94
CA GLY A 108 -14.97 10.58 -5.98
C GLY A 108 -14.31 11.28 -7.17
N PHE A 109 -14.12 10.56 -8.28
CA PHE A 109 -14.19 11.26 -9.56
C PHE A 109 -15.54 11.99 -9.61
N PRO A 110 -15.59 13.32 -9.83
CA PRO A 110 -16.85 13.94 -10.15
C PRO A 110 -17.33 13.30 -11.46
N SER A 111 -18.45 12.60 -11.39
CA SER A 111 -19.17 12.18 -12.58
C SER A 111 -19.35 13.42 -13.45
N THR A 112 -18.56 13.53 -14.51
CA THR A 112 -18.87 14.46 -15.59
C THR A 112 -20.02 13.81 -16.33
N GLU A 113 -21.22 13.99 -15.80
CA GLU A 113 -22.43 13.83 -16.60
C GLU A 113 -22.44 14.95 -17.63
N ARG A 114 -22.85 14.53 -18.83
CA ARG A 114 -22.75 15.20 -20.10
C ARG A 114 -23.92 16.13 -20.35
#